data_AF-A0A7W0FZ00-F1
#
_entry.id   AF-A0A7W0FZ00-F1
#
_cell.length_a   1.000
_cell.length_b   1.000
_cell.length_c   1.000
_cell.angle_alpha   90.00
_cell.angle_beta   90.00
_cell.angle_gamma   90.00
#
_symmetry.space_group_name_H-M   'P 1'
#
loop_
_entity.id
_entity.type
_entity.pdbx_description
1 polymer ?
#
loop_
_entity_poly.entity_id
_entity_poly.type
_entity_poly.pdbx_seq_one_letter_code
_entity_poly.pdbx_strand_id
1 'polypeptide(L)' 'MIAIETYPLSERLKMIDHIQARRYSKLMAPSLDIATEGIIRHLRACDRMDVNPDVAAVREIIDDALNGRRVFAETFNNAA' A
#
# COMPACT_ATOMS: atom_id res chain seq x y z
N MET A 1 -10.67 9.15 -8.56
CA MET A 1 -9.66 8.11 -8.86
C MET A 1 -8.27 8.73 -8.94
N ILE A 2 -7.37 8.39 -8.01
CA ILE A 2 -5.92 8.55 -8.23
C ILE A 2 -5.58 7.50 -9.29
N ALA A 3 -5.18 7.91 -10.49
CA ALA A 3 -4.84 6.97 -11.55
C ALA A 3 -3.66 6.08 -11.10
N ILE A 4 -3.98 4.86 -10.68
CA ILE A 4 -3.08 3.92 -9.99
C ILE A 4 -1.87 3.55 -10.85
N GLU A 5 -2.02 3.63 -12.17
CA GLU A 5 -0.97 3.24 -13.11
C GLU A 5 -0.23 4.42 -13.74
N THR A 6 -0.70 5.65 -13.55
CA THR A 6 -0.11 6.84 -14.20
C THR A 6 1.10 7.38 -13.46
N TYR A 7 1.20 7.14 -12.15
CA TYR A 7 2.27 7.68 -11.30
C TYR A 7 3.06 6.58 -10.59
N PRO A 8 4.38 6.75 -10.40
CA PRO A 8 5.17 5.89 -9.52
C PRO A 8 4.56 5.77 -8.13
N LEU A 9 4.75 4.62 -7.47
CA LEU A 9 4.16 4.35 -6.15
C LEU A 9 4.53 5.42 -5.10
N SER A 10 5.76 5.93 -5.14
CA SER A 10 6.22 6.99 -4.25
C SER A 10 5.46 8.31 -4.43
N GLU A 11 5.03 8.63 -5.65
CA GLU A 11 4.22 9.82 -5.94
C GLU A 11 2.77 9.61 -5.51
N ARG A 12 2.22 8.42 -5.77
CA ARG A 12 0.88 8.04 -5.30
C ARG A 12 0.78 8.10 -3.78
N LEU A 13 1.82 7.66 -3.07
CA LEU A 13 1.90 7.77 -1.63
C LEU A 13 1.95 9.23 -1.15
N LYS A 14 2.64 10.14 -1.86
CA LYS A 14 2.63 11.57 -1.52
C LYS A 14 1.24 12.18 -1.66
N MET A 15 0.44 11.71 -2.61
CA MET A 15 -0.96 12.15 -2.78
C MET A 15 -1.87 11.68 -1.64
N ILE A 16 -1.50 10.59 -0.96
CA ILE A 16 -2.23 10.04 0.19
C ILE A 16 -1.75 10.70 1.49
N ASP A 17 -0.45 10.62 1.76
CA ASP A 17 0.18 11.22 2.93
C ASP A 17 1.70 11.37 2.73
N HIS A 18 2.20 12.59 2.89
CA HIS A 18 3.63 12.89 2.79
C HIS A 18 4.47 12.16 3.87
N ILE A 19 3.90 11.89 5.05
CA ILE A 19 4.62 11.20 6.13
C ILE A 19 4.83 9.73 5.75
N GLN A 20 3.80 9.01 5.34
CA GLN A 20 3.92 7.62 4.90
C GLN A 20 4.81 7.49 3.66
N ALA A 21 4.73 8.42 2.71
CA ALA A 21 5.64 8.44 1.55
C ALA A 21 7.12 8.52 1.98
N ARG A 22 7.43 9.37 2.97
CA ARG A 22 8.78 9.49 3.53
C ARG A 22 9.21 8.27 4.34
N ARG A 23 8.28 7.60 5.04
CA ARG A 23 8.57 6.35 5.77
C ARG A 23 8.88 5.23 4.79
N TYR A 24 8.05 5.07 3.77
CA TYR A 24 8.23 4.10 2.69
C TYR A 24 9.58 4.29 1.97
N SER A 25 9.97 5.53 1.65
CA SER A 25 11.22 5.80 0.93
C SER A 25 12.50 5.43 1.70
N LYS A 26 12.39 5.15 3.01
CA LYS A 26 13.51 4.72 3.86
C LYS A 26 13.59 3.21 4.02
N LEU A 27 12.61 2.48 3.49
CA LEU A 27 12.61 1.03 3.56
C LEU A 27 13.71 0.47 2.65
N MET A 28 14.33 -0.60 3.12
CA MET A 28 15.28 -1.41 2.38
C MET A 28 14.74 -2.84 2.32
N ALA A 29 15.27 -3.67 1.42
CA ALA A 29 14.93 -5.09 1.40
C ALA A 29 15.26 -5.75 2.76
N PRO A 30 14.41 -6.64 3.31
CA PRO A 30 13.18 -7.19 2.70
C PRO A 30 11.90 -6.37 2.95
N SER A 31 11.92 -5.41 3.88
CA SER A 31 10.73 -4.62 4.25
C SER A 31 10.19 -3.78 3.10
N LEU A 32 11.07 -3.27 2.22
CA LEU A 32 10.65 -2.54 1.02
C LEU A 32 9.75 -3.40 0.13
N ASP A 33 10.15 -4.65 -0.13
CA ASP A 33 9.41 -5.55 -1.01
C ASP A 33 8.02 -5.87 -0.43
N ILE A 34 7.98 -6.17 0.86
CA ILE A 34 6.73 -6.47 1.59
C ILE A 34 5.78 -5.26 1.57
N ALA A 35 6.29 -4.07 1.89
CA ALA A 35 5.48 -2.86 1.88
C ALA A 35 4.98 -2.52 0.47
N THR A 36 5.84 -2.66 -0.54
CA THR A 36 5.48 -2.41 -1.95
C THR A 36 4.30 -3.26 -2.38
N GLU A 37 4.38 -4.56 -2.12
CA GLU A 37 3.35 -5.53 -2.47
C GLU A 37 2.02 -5.20 -1.77
N GLY A 38 2.06 -4.90 -0.47
CA GLY A 38 0.89 -4.57 0.32
C GLY A 38 0.21 -3.29 -0.10
N ILE A 39 0.98 -2.23 -0.31
CA ILE A 39 0.44 -0.93 -0.72
C ILE A 39 -0.19 -1.05 -2.11
N ILE A 40 0.46 -1.73 -3.07
CA ILE A 40 -0.13 -1.94 -4.40
C ILE A 40 -1.47 -2.68 -4.29
N ARG A 41 -1.55 -3.73 -3.47
CA ARG A 41 -2.80 -4.47 -3.23
C ARG A 41 -3.89 -3.58 -2.62
N HIS A 42 -3.55 -2.82 -1.58
CA HIS A 42 -4.49 -1.88 -0.95
C HIS A 42 -5.04 -0.87 -1.95
N LEU A 43 -4.16 -0.25 -2.74
CA LEU A 43 -4.59 0.75 -3.71
C LEU A 43 -5.47 0.12 -4.80
N ARG A 44 -5.15 -1.09 -5.29
CA ARG A 44 -6.02 -1.82 -6.23
C ARG A 44 -7.37 -2.20 -5.62
N ALA A 45 -7.43 -2.50 -4.33
CA ALA A 45 -8.69 -2.77 -3.64
C ALA A 45 -9.55 -1.49 -3.54
N CYS A 46 -8.94 -0.37 -3.18
CA CYS A 46 -9.58 0.94 -3.16
C CYS A 46 -10.17 1.31 -4.52
N ASP A 47 -9.42 1.08 -5.60
CA ASP A 47 -9.89 1.31 -6.99
C ASP A 47 -11.12 0.49 -7.34
N ARG A 48 -11.07 -0.83 -7.08
CA ARG A 48 -12.17 -1.75 -7.39
C ARG A 48 -13.44 -1.43 -6.62
N MET A 49 -13.30 -0.88 -5.42
CA MET A 49 -14.40 -0.51 -4.54
C MET A 49 -14.85 0.95 -4.72
N ASP A 50 -14.21 1.72 -5.60
CA ASP A 50 -14.41 3.16 -5.79
C ASP A 50 -14.34 3.96 -4.46
N VAL A 51 -13.33 3.65 -3.63
CA VAL A 51 -13.05 4.35 -2.37
C VAL A 51 -11.66 4.98 -2.40
N ASN A 52 -11.48 6.05 -1.63
CA ASN A 52 -10.17 6.66 -1.46
C ASN A 52 -9.28 5.79 -0.54
N PRO A 53 -7.97 5.68 -0.84
CA PRO A 53 -7.02 5.04 0.07
C PRO A 53 -6.95 5.72 1.43
N ASP A 54 -6.80 4.90 2.48
CA ASP A 54 -6.69 5.38 3.86
C ASP A 54 -5.23 5.43 4.31
N VAL A 55 -4.83 6.57 4.88
CA VAL A 55 -3.52 6.79 5.48
C VAL A 55 -3.24 5.76 6.58
N ALA A 56 -4.24 5.39 7.39
CA ALA A 56 -4.06 4.43 8.47
C ALA A 56 -3.73 3.02 7.94
N ALA A 57 -4.40 2.57 6.88
CA ALA A 57 -4.11 1.30 6.22
C ALA A 57 -2.69 1.27 5.63
N VAL A 58 -2.27 2.34 4.97
CA VAL A 58 -0.89 2.47 4.45
C VAL A 58 0.14 2.41 5.59
N ARG A 59 -0.15 3.10 6.70
CA ARG A 59 0.71 3.10 7.90
C ARG A 59 0.86 1.67 8.44
N GLU A 60 -0.24 0.95 8.60
CA GLU A 60 -0.24 -0.43 9.10
C GLU A 60 0.56 -1.38 8.21
N ILE A 61 0.41 -1.27 6.88
CA ILE A 61 1.20 -2.06 5.93
C ILE A 61 2.70 -1.80 6.09
N ILE A 62 3.11 -0.54 6.26
CA ILE A 62 4.51 -0.18 6.50
C ILE A 62 5.00 -0.73 7.85
N ASP A 63 4.17 -0.65 8.89
CA ASP A 63 4.50 -1.16 10.23
C ASP A 63 4.66 -2.69 10.22
N ASP A 64 3.78 -3.41 9.53
CA ASP A 64 3.87 -4.86 9.35
C ASP A 64 5.12 -5.24 8.55
N ALA A 65 5.43 -4.51 7.47
CA ALA A 65 6.62 -4.75 6.67
C ALA A 65 7.92 -4.55 7.47
N LEU A 66 7.98 -3.53 8.34
CA LEU A 66 9.10 -3.30 9.26
C LEU A 66 9.24 -4.45 10.29
N ASN A 67 8.14 -5.11 10.63
CA ASN A 67 8.13 -6.28 11.49
C ASN A 67 8.31 -7.61 10.72
N GLY A 68 8.56 -7.56 9.41
CA GLY A 68 8.71 -8.74 8.56
C GLY A 68 7.40 -9.51 8.31
N ARG A 69 6.24 -8.93 8.62
CA ARG A 69 4.92 -9.54 8.43
C ARG A 69 4.38 -9.22 7.04
N ARG A 70 3.93 -10.25 6.32
CA ARG A 70 3.16 -10.13 5.07
C ARG A 70 1.67 -10.28 5.37
N VAL A 71 1.07 -9.27 6.00
CA VAL A 71 -0.37 -9.24 6.27
C VAL A 71 -1.00 -8.29 5.27
N PHE A 72 -1.74 -8.85 4.32
CA PHE A 72 -2.52 -8.07 3.36
C PHE A 72 -3.95 -8.61 3.43
N ALA A 73 -4.94 -7.72 3.39
CA ALA A 73 -6.33 -8.15 3.28
C ALA A 73 -6.49 -8.94 1.96
N GLU A 74 -6.60 -10.26 2.06
CA GLU A 74 -7.04 -11.08 0.93
C GLU A 74 -8.46 -10.65 0.58
N THR A 75 -8.66 -10.18 -0.65
CA THR A 75 -10.02 -10.18 -1.19
C THR A 75 -10.30 -11.62 -1.56
N PHE A 76 -11.12 -12.26 -0.74
CA PHE A 76 -11.83 -13.52 -0.96
C PHE A 76 -11.59 -14.13 -2.34
N ASN A 77 -10.92 -15.29 -2.33
CA ASN A 77 -10.95 -16.24 -3.42
C ASN A 77 -12.42 -16.48 -3.79
N ASN A 78 -12.80 -16.12 -5.01
CA ASN A 78 -14.07 -16.51 -5.58
C ASN A 78 -13.96 -18.01 -5.92
N ALA A 79 -14.34 -18.87 -4.98
CA ALA A 79 -14.46 -20.31 -5.18
C ALA A 79 -15.61 -20.86 -4.30
N ALA A 80 -16.85 -20.56 -4.72
CA ALA A 80 -18.04 -21.39 -4.55
C ALA A 80 -19.07 -21.00 -5.61
#